data_AF-A0A3U1AHG0-F1
#
_entry.id   AF-A0A3U1AHG0-F1
#
_cell.length_a   1.000
_cell.length_b   1.000
_cell.length_c   1.000
_cell.angle_alpha   90.00
_cell.angle_beta   90.00
_cell.angle_gamma   90.00
#
_symmetry.space_group_name_H-M   'P 1'
#
loop_
_entity.id
_entity.type
_entity.pdbx_description
1 polymer ?
#
loop_
_entity_poly.entity_id
_entity_poly.type
_entity_poly.pdbx_seq_one_letter_code
_entity_poly.pdbx_strand_id
1 'polypeptide(L)'
;MSSDKKVTLGDVKRSFFYFLAVFCVFVLSLPGIVNMAYLSTTMIVLKCVLGIVLILCVAANGSSFIEKLLLFIKNESVITGDDD
;
A
#
# COMPACT_ATOMS: atom_id res chain seq x y z
N MET A 1 5.30 -23.99 14.10
CA MET A 1 4.58 -23.12 15.04
C MET A 1 4.44 -21.74 14.41
N SER A 2 3.31 -21.45 13.77
CA SER A 2 3.02 -20.10 13.32
C SER A 2 2.60 -19.33 14.56
N SER A 3 3.46 -18.45 15.07
CA SER A 3 3.04 -17.49 16.09
C SER A 3 1.90 -16.68 15.50
N ASP A 4 0.67 -16.89 15.99
CA ASP A 4 -0.46 -16.01 15.70
C ASP A 4 -0.05 -14.60 16.12
N LYS A 5 0.52 -13.85 15.18
CA LYS A 5 0.77 -12.43 15.37
C LYS A 5 -0.60 -11.81 15.44
N LYS A 6 -1.07 -11.57 16.67
CA LYS A 6 -2.29 -10.83 16.93
C LYS A 6 -2.14 -9.45 16.29
N VAL A 7 -2.70 -9.28 15.10
CA VAL A 7 -2.77 -7.99 14.41
C VAL A 7 -3.78 -7.13 15.15
N THR A 8 -3.34 -5.96 15.61
CA THR A 8 -4.22 -5.04 16.32
C THR A 8 -4.91 -4.07 15.36
N LEU A 9 -6.01 -3.46 15.78
CA LEU A 9 -6.65 -2.38 15.04
C LEU A 9 -5.67 -1.21 14.77
N GLY A 10 -4.71 -0.99 15.69
CA GLY A 10 -3.64 0.00 15.53
C GLY A 10 -2.72 -0.30 14.34
N ASP A 11 -2.37 -1.57 14.13
CA ASP A 11 -1.53 -2.00 13.00
C ASP A 11 -2.23 -1.82 11.66
N VAL A 12 -3.53 -2.11 11.61
CA VAL A 12 -4.38 -1.91 10.41
C VAL A 12 -4.46 -0.42 10.09
N LYS A 13 -4.79 0.43 11.07
CA LYS A 13 -4.85 1.90 10.89
C LYS A 13 -3.53 2.44 10.38
N ARG A 14 -2.41 2.04 10.99
CA ARG A 14 -1.07 2.48 10.57
C ARG A 14 -0.78 2.07 9.13
N SER A 15 -1.07 0.82 8.76
CA SER A 15 -0.87 0.33 7.39
C SER A 15 -1.76 1.06 6.37
N PHE A 16 -3.00 1.36 6.74
CA PHE A 16 -3.92 2.15 5.93
C PHE A 16 -3.37 3.55 5.67
N PHE A 17 -2.89 4.25 6.70
CA PHE A 17 -2.32 5.59 6.53
C PHE A 17 -1.07 5.58 5.64
N TYR A 18 -0.20 4.57 5.75
CA TYR A 18 0.93 4.43 4.84
C TYR A 18 0.49 4.18 3.40
N PHE A 19 -0.46 3.27 3.18
CA PHE A 19 -1.03 3.04 1.86
C PHE A 19 -1.66 4.31 1.29
N LEU A 20 -2.48 5.01 2.07
CA LEU A 20 -3.14 6.24 1.67
C LEU A 20 -2.13 7.34 1.32
N ALA A 21 -1.08 7.52 2.13
CA ALA A 21 -0.04 8.51 1.84
C ALA A 21 0.68 8.21 0.52
N VAL A 22 1.09 6.95 0.31
CA VAL A 22 1.76 6.52 -0.92
C VAL A 22 0.83 6.63 -2.13
N PHE A 23 -0.46 6.30 -1.96
CA PHE A 23 -1.48 6.45 -2.99
C PHE A 23 -1.72 7.93 -3.36
N CYS A 24 -1.80 8.82 -2.37
CA CYS A 24 -1.91 10.26 -2.61
C CYS A 24 -0.69 10.79 -3.39
N VAL A 25 0.52 10.39 -2.99
CA VAL A 25 1.75 10.76 -3.73
C VAL A 25 1.69 10.25 -5.15
N PHE A 26 1.23 9.02 -5.38
CA PHE A 26 1.06 8.47 -6.73
C PHE A 26 0.09 9.31 -7.58
N VAL A 27 -1.11 9.62 -7.06
CA VAL A 27 -2.11 10.42 -7.77
C VAL A 27 -1.60 11.83 -8.07
N LEU A 28 -0.96 12.48 -7.11
CA LEU A 28 -0.37 13.82 -7.29
C LEU A 28 0.80 13.82 -8.28
N SER A 29 1.50 12.69 -8.43
CA SER A 29 2.62 12.54 -9.36
C SER A 29 2.17 12.28 -10.81
N LEU A 30 0.93 11.81 -11.04
CA LEU A 30 0.43 11.47 -12.38
C LEU A 30 0.57 12.62 -13.40
N PRO A 31 0.14 13.86 -13.11
CA PRO A 31 0.30 14.98 -14.06
C PRO A 31 1.77 15.25 -14.40
N GLY A 32 2.66 15.09 -13.42
CA GLY A 32 4.10 15.24 -13.59
C GLY A 32 4.71 14.13 -14.43
N ILE A 33 4.23 12.89 -14.30
CA ILE A 33 4.72 11.73 -15.06
C ILE A 33 4.28 11.82 -16.52
N VAL A 34 3.03 12.20 -16.81
CA VAL A 34 2.51 12.23 -18.20
C VAL A 34 3.02 13.44 -19.00
N ASN A 35 3.47 14.50 -18.33
CA ASN A 35 4.04 15.65 -19.02
C ASN A 35 5.47 15.36 -19.50
N MET A 36 5.58 15.01 -20.78
CA MET A 36 6.86 14.69 -21.44
C MET A 36 7.43 15.85 -22.26
N ALA A 37 6.79 17.02 -22.24
CA ALA A 37 7.22 18.16 -23.05
C ALA A 37 8.61 18.67 -22.62
N TYR A 38 9.46 18.97 -23.60
CA TYR A 38 10.79 19.57 -23.43
C TYR A 38 11.80 18.76 -22.58
N LEU A 39 11.57 17.46 -22.41
CA LEU A 39 12.46 16.56 -21.66
C LEU A 39 13.43 15.84 -22.58
N SER A 40 14.68 15.68 -22.13
CA SER A 40 15.65 14.82 -22.81
C SER A 40 15.27 13.35 -22.67
N THR A 41 15.73 12.51 -23.59
CA THR A 41 15.48 11.06 -23.57
C THR A 41 15.83 10.41 -22.22
N THR A 42 16.94 10.84 -21.60
CA THR A 42 17.36 10.35 -20.27
C THR A 42 16.34 10.69 -19.18
N MET A 43 15.75 11.89 -19.21
CA MET A 43 14.74 12.30 -18.23
C MET A 43 13.41 11.57 -18.42
N ILE A 44 13.06 11.23 -19.67
CA ILE A 44 11.89 10.41 -19.98
C ILE A 44 12.06 9.00 -19.38
N VAL A 45 13.22 8.37 -19.60
CA VAL A 45 13.52 7.05 -19.01
C VAL A 45 13.47 7.12 -17.48
N LEU A 46 14.05 8.16 -16.87
CA LEU A 46 14.00 8.35 -15.43
C LEU A 46 12.57 8.49 -14.91
N LYS A 47 11.71 9.26 -15.58
CA LYS A 47 10.29 9.39 -15.23
C LYS A 47 9.54 8.06 -15.32
N CYS A 48 9.79 7.27 -16.37
CA CYS A 48 9.17 5.96 -16.52
C CYS A 48 9.58 5.00 -15.40
N VAL A 49 10.87 4.96 -15.06
CA VAL A 49 11.38 4.14 -13.94
C VAL A 49 10.78 4.59 -12.61
N LEU A 50 10.73 5.90 -12.34
CA LEU A 50 10.09 6.44 -11.13
C LEU A 50 8.59 6.12 -11.07
N GLY A 51 7.89 6.18 -12.21
CA GLY A 51 6.49 5.78 -12.31
C GLY A 51 6.28 4.31 -11.96
N ILE A 52 7.12 3.41 -12.49
CA ILE A 52 7.08 1.98 -12.15
C ILE A 52 7.35 1.76 -10.65
N VAL A 53 8.36 2.42 -10.10
CA VAL A 53 8.68 2.34 -8.67
C VAL A 53 7.50 2.81 -7.82
N LEU A 54 6.84 3.91 -8.19
CA LEU A 54 5.64 4.38 -7.49
C LEU A 54 4.49 3.36 -7.55
N ILE A 55 4.24 2.75 -8.70
CA ILE A 55 3.23 1.69 -8.84
C ILE A 55 3.55 0.52 -7.90
N LEU A 56 4.81 0.07 -7.87
CA LEU A 56 5.25 -1.00 -6.99
C LEU A 56 5.11 -0.62 -5.51
N CYS A 57 5.43 0.62 -5.14
CA CYS A 57 5.24 1.13 -3.78
C CYS A 57 3.76 1.12 -3.39
N VAL A 58 2.85 1.59 -4.25
CA VAL A 58 1.41 1.54 -3.99
C VAL A 58 0.95 0.10 -3.82
N ALA A 59 1.36 -0.81 -4.71
CA ALA A 59 0.98 -2.21 -4.66
C ALA A 59 1.48 -2.91 -3.38
N ALA A 60 2.74 -2.69 -2.99
CA ALA A 60 3.33 -3.29 -1.79
C ALA A 60 2.69 -2.77 -0.49
N ASN A 61 2.40 -1.47 -0.41
CA ASN A 61 1.71 -0.92 0.76
C ASN A 61 0.22 -1.33 0.79
N GLY A 62 -0.42 -1.43 -0.37
CA GLY A 62 -1.80 -1.88 -0.51
C GLY A 62 -1.99 -3.34 -0.12
N SER A 63 -1.10 -4.23 -0.57
CA SER A 63 -1.12 -5.64 -0.17
C SER A 63 -0.89 -5.80 1.33
N SER A 64 0.08 -5.08 1.90
CA SER A 64 0.33 -5.12 3.35
C SER A 64 -0.86 -4.62 4.17
N PHE A 65 -1.57 -3.59 3.69
CA PHE A 65 -2.81 -3.12 4.31
C PHE A 65 -3.91 -4.19 4.25
N ILE A 66 -4.17 -4.76 3.08
CA ILE A 66 -5.19 -5.80 2.89
C ILE A 66 -4.88 -7.02 3.76
N GLU A 67 -3.63 -7.47 3.80
CA GLU A 67 -3.19 -8.60 4.61
C GLU A 67 -3.48 -8.38 6.09
N LYS A 68 -3.09 -7.22 6.64
CA LYS A 68 -3.36 -6.87 8.04
C LYS A 68 -4.85 -6.73 8.31
N LEU A 69 -5.62 -6.18 7.39
CA LEU A 69 -7.07 -6.06 7.51
C LEU A 69 -7.73 -7.44 7.58
N LEU A 70 -7.36 -8.35 6.68
CA LEU A 70 -7.87 -9.72 6.66
C LEU A 70 -7.49 -10.50 7.93
N LEU A 71 -6.24 -10.36 8.39
CA LEU A 71 -5.79 -10.97 9.65
C LEU A 71 -6.54 -10.41 10.86
N PHE A 72 -6.83 -9.11 10.89
CA PHE A 72 -7.62 -8.50 11.95
C PHE A 72 -9.05 -9.07 11.98
N ILE A 73 -9.73 -9.11 10.83
CA ILE A 73 -11.08 -9.68 10.71
C ILE A 73 -11.09 -11.16 11.11
N LYS A 74 -10.11 -11.94 10.64
CA LYS A 74 -9.97 -13.35 11.00
C LYS A 74 -9.83 -13.51 12.51
N ASN A 75 -8.94 -12.75 13.16
CA ASN A 75 -8.72 -12.83 14.60
C ASN A 75 -9.95 -12.42 15.42
N GLU A 76 -10.73 -11.44 14.95
CA GLU A 76 -11.97 -11.02 15.61
C GLU A 76 -13.08 -12.07 15.49
N SER A 77 -13.20 -12.71 14.31
CA SER A 77 -14.18 -13.79 14.06
C SER A 77 -13.90 -15.07 14.87
N VAL A 78 -12.63 -15.39 15.15
CA VAL A 78 -12.26 -16.53 15.99
C VAL A 78 -12.60 -16.28 17.46
N ILE A 79 -12.52 -15.03 17.93
CA ILE A 79 -12.84 -14.68 19.32
C ILE A 79 -14.35 -14.74 19.58
N THR A 80 -15.18 -14.46 18.57
CA THR A 80 -16.65 -14.46 18.70
C THR A 80 -17.30 -15.81 18.39
N GLY A 81 -16.56 -16.79 17.86
CA GLY A 81 -17.07 -18.12 17.51
C GLY A 81 -16.80 -19.22 18.54
N ASP A 82 -16.19 -18.89 19.68
CA ASP A 82 -15.87 -19.84 20.78
C ASP A 82 -16.86 -19.72 21.96
N ASP A 83 -17.92 -18.94 21.80
CA ASP A 83 -18.99 -18.69 22.79
C ASP A 83 -20.29 -19.49 22.53
N ASP A 84 -20.32 -20.43 21.56
CA ASP A 84 -21.45 -21.33 21.28
C ASP A 84 -21.13 -22.82 21.53
#